data_AF-F3FXL7-F1
#
_entry.id   AF-F3FXL7-F1
#
_cell.length_a   1.000
_cell.length_b   1.000
_cell.length_c   1.000
_cell.angle_alpha   90.00
_cell.angle_beta   90.00
_cell.angle_gamma   90.00
#
_symmetry.space_group_name_H-M   'P 1'
#
loop_
_entity.id
_entity.type
_entity.pdbx_description
1 polymer ?
#
loop_
_entity_poly.entity_id
_entity_poly.type
_entity_poly.pdbx_seq_one_letter_code
_entity_poly.pdbx_strand_id
1 'polypeptide(L)' 'QQTIHGLFEAQAERTPDALAVIHGEQRLTYRELNEQANRLAHALRKQGVQPDSRVGICVELSA' A
#
# COMPACT_ATOMS: atom_id res chain seq x y z
N GLN A 1 1.24 18.66 -8.50
CA GLN A 1 1.21 17.33 -9.14
C GLN A 1 0.86 16.31 -8.06
N GLN A 2 -0.14 15.46 -8.24
CA GLN A 2 -0.54 14.44 -7.25
C GLN A 2 0.03 13.08 -7.64
N THR A 3 0.56 12.34 -6.67
CA THR A 3 1.05 10.97 -6.85
C THR A 3 -0.11 9.98 -6.65
N ILE A 4 0.00 8.79 -7.26
CA ILE A 4 -1.01 7.73 -7.05
C ILE A 4 -1.11 7.34 -5.57
N HIS A 5 0.02 7.23 -4.85
CA HIS A 5 0.01 6.93 -3.41
C HIS A 5 -0.62 8.06 -2.58
N GLY A 6 -0.42 9.34 -2.94
CA GLY A 6 -1.05 10.46 -2.23
C GLY A 6 -2.57 10.50 -2.39
N LEU A 7 -3.07 10.15 -3.58
CA LEU A 7 -4.51 9.97 -3.81
C LEU A 7 -5.07 8.78 -3.00
N PHE A 8 -4.30 7.70 -2.91
CA PHE A 8 -4.68 6.52 -2.12
C PHE A 8 -4.73 6.82 -0.61
N GLU A 9 -3.72 7.51 -0.07
CA GLU A 9 -3.69 7.94 1.33
C GLU A 9 -4.90 8.82 1.68
N ALA A 10 -5.22 9.79 0.81
CA ALA A 10 -6.40 10.64 0.99
C ALA A 10 -7.71 9.82 0.99
N GLN A 11 -7.81 8.78 0.15
CA GLN A 11 -8.97 7.88 0.18
C GLN A 11 -9.00 7.04 1.47
N ALA A 12 -7.84 6.58 1.94
CA ALA A 12 -7.73 5.79 3.17
C ALA A 12 -8.11 6.60 4.41
N GLU A 13 -7.83 7.90 4.43
CA GLU A 13 -8.29 8.81 5.48
C GLU A 13 -9.79 9.07 5.41
N ARG A 14 -10.35 9.17 4.20
CA ARG A 14 -11.79 9.44 3.99
C ARG A 14 -12.68 8.27 4.38
N THR A 15 -12.27 7.04 4.07
CA THR A 15 -13.06 5.82 4.33
C THR A 15 -12.18 4.71 4.91
N PRO A 16 -11.65 4.88 6.13
CA PRO A 16 -10.63 3.98 6.69
C PRO A 16 -11.14 2.56 6.90
N ASP A 17 -12.39 2.40 7.30
CA ASP A 17 -12.98 1.09 7.64
C ASP A 17 -13.67 0.43 6.42
N ALA A 18 -13.65 1.08 5.25
CA ALA A 18 -14.17 0.47 4.02
C ALA A 18 -13.20 -0.60 3.50
N LEU A 19 -13.76 -1.68 2.92
CA LEU A 19 -12.96 -2.74 2.33
C LEU A 19 -12.24 -2.24 1.06
N ALA A 20 -10.92 -2.39 1.04
CA ALA A 20 -10.05 -2.04 -0.08
C ALA A 20 -9.70 -3.27 -0.94
N VAL A 21 -9.46 -4.42 -0.29
CA VAL A 21 -9.08 -5.68 -0.96
C VAL A 21 -9.87 -6.83 -0.38
N ILE A 22 -10.33 -7.71 -1.26
CA ILE A 22 -10.98 -8.99 -0.91
C ILE A 22 -10.30 -10.08 -1.74
N HIS A 23 -9.74 -11.09 -1.07
CA HIS A 23 -9.14 -12.26 -1.69
C HIS A 23 -9.56 -13.53 -0.93
N GLY A 24 -10.50 -14.27 -1.52
CA GLY A 24 -11.15 -15.38 -0.81
C GLY A 24 -11.84 -14.88 0.47
N GLU A 25 -11.46 -15.45 1.62
CA GLU A 25 -11.97 -15.04 2.94
C GLU A 25 -11.23 -13.84 3.54
N GLN A 26 -10.06 -13.49 2.98
CA GLN A 26 -9.28 -12.36 3.46
C GLN A 26 -9.90 -11.06 3.00
N ARG A 27 -10.00 -10.12 3.95
CA ARG A 27 -10.56 -8.79 3.76
C ARG A 27 -9.63 -7.80 4.41
N LEU A 28 -9.21 -6.79 3.66
CA LEU A 28 -8.41 -5.69 4.18
C LEU A 28 -9.17 -4.39 3.98
N THR A 29 -9.26 -3.62 5.05
CA THR A 29 -9.74 -2.24 5.00
C THR A 29 -8.71 -1.31 4.38
N TYR A 30 -9.13 -0.12 3.95
CA TYR A 30 -8.20 0.90 3.49
C TYR A 30 -7.16 1.27 4.56
N ARG A 31 -7.55 1.31 5.84
CA ARG A 31 -6.61 1.56 6.94
C ARG A 31 -5.55 0.47 7.03
N GLU A 32 -5.97 -0.79 7.10
CA GLU A 32 -5.04 -1.93 7.23
C GLU A 32 -4.10 -2.03 6.04
N LEU A 33 -4.62 -1.84 4.82
CA LEU A 33 -3.83 -1.86 3.60
C LEU A 33 -2.81 -0.72 3.59
N ASN A 34 -3.21 0.50 3.95
CA ASN A 34 -2.32 1.65 4.00
C ASN A 34 -1.21 1.47 5.04
N GLU A 35 -1.55 0.95 6.23
CA GLU A 35 -0.55 0.66 7.26
C GLU A 35 0.45 -0.41 6.82
N GLN A 36 -0.02 -1.48 6.16
CA GLN A 36 0.85 -2.52 5.61
C GLN A 36 1.78 -1.98 4.52
N ALA A 37 1.24 -1.20 3.58
CA ALA A 37 1.99 -0.54 2.52
C ALA A 37 3.05 0.41 3.10
N ASN A 38 2.70 1.19 4.13
CA ASN A 38 3.62 2.11 4.79
C ASN A 38 4.75 1.39 5.52
N ARG A 39 4.46 0.27 6.20
CA ARG A 39 5.51 -0.56 6.81
C ARG A 39 6.50 -1.08 5.76
N LEU A 40 6.01 -1.55 4.63
CA LEU A 40 6.86 -2.00 3.52
C LEU A 40 7.67 -0.83 2.93
N ALA A 41 7.05 0.33 2.69
CA ALA A 41 7.73 1.51 2.19
C ALA A 41 8.88 1.96 3.11
N HIS A 42 8.68 1.93 4.42
CA HIS A 42 9.74 2.21 5.39
C HIS A 42 10.88 1.19 5.33
N ALA A 43 10.58 -0.10 5.17
CA ALA A 43 11.60 -1.14 5.01
C ALA A 43 12.41 -0.94 3.72
N LEU A 44 11.76 -0.66 2.59
CA LEU A 44 12.41 -0.38 1.31
C LEU A 44 13.31 0.87 1.39
N ARG A 45 12.84 1.95 2.03
CA ARG A 45 13.65 3.15 2.25
C ARG A 45 14.90 2.86 3.10
N LYS A 46 14.78 2.01 4.12
CA LYS A 46 15.93 1.56 4.93
C LYS A 46 16.92 0.72 4.13
N GLN A 47 16.48 0.03 3.08
CA GLN A 47 17.33 -0.70 2.15
C GLN A 47 17.94 0.18 1.05
N GLY A 48 17.69 1.49 1.07
CA GLY A 48 18.30 2.45 0.15
C GLY A 48 17.45 2.81 -1.07
N VAL A 49 16.19 2.39 -1.13
CA VAL A 49 15.27 2.80 -2.21
C VAL A 49 15.02 4.31 -2.14
N GLN A 50 15.24 5.00 -3.26
CA GLN A 50 15.07 6.44 -3.45
C GLN A 50 14.07 6.73 -4.59
N PRO A 51 13.63 7.98 -4.78
CA PRO A 51 12.98 8.37 -6.03
C PRO A 51 13.77 7.87 -7.24
N ASP A 52 13.06 7.48 -8.29
CA ASP A 52 13.59 6.88 -9.53
C ASP A 52 14.28 5.50 -9.39
N SER A 53 14.34 4.93 -8.18
CA SER A 53 14.80 3.55 -7.97
C SER A 53 13.80 2.54 -8.53
N ARG A 54 14.30 1.44 -9.08
CA ARG A 54 13.48 0.33 -9.61
C ARG A 54 13.46 -0.82 -8.60
N VAL A 55 12.28 -1.25 -8.20
CA VAL A 55 12.06 -2.40 -7.31
C VAL A 55 11.26 -3.46 -8.07
N GLY A 56 11.79 -4.68 -8.15
CA GLY A 56 11.08 -5.81 -8.75
C GLY A 56 10.06 -6.41 -7.78
N ILE A 57 8.89 -6.77 -8.28
CA ILE A 57 7.84 -7.47 -7.52
C ILE A 57 7.66 -8.84 -8.15
N CYS A 58 7.98 -9.90 -7.40
CA CYS A 58 7.79 -11.29 -7.80
C CYS A 58 7.02 -11.99 -6.68
N VAL A 59 5.70 -11.93 -6.75
CA VAL A 59 4.78 -12.51 -5.78
C VAL A 59 3.62 -13.16 -6.52
N GLU A 60 2.99 -14.15 -5.89
CA GLU A 60 1.69 -14.64 -6.35
C GLU A 60 0.61 -13.61 -6.07
N LEU A 61 -0.50 -13.66 -6.82
CA LEU A 61 -1.63 -12.78 -6.58
C LEU A 61 -2.32 -13.18 -5.26
N SER A 62 -2.13 -12.38 -4.21
CA SER A 62 -2.76 -12.55 -2.90
C SER A 62 -3.30 -11.21 -2.37
N ALA A 63 -4.18 -11.25 -1.36
CA ALA A 63 -4.45 -10.08 -0.53
C ALA A 63 -3.28 -9.77 0.41
#